data_AF-A0A0C1ZPC6-F1
#
_entry.id   AF-A0A0C1ZPC6-F1
#
_cell.length_a   1.000
_cell.length_b   1.000
_cell.length_c   1.000
_cell.angle_alpha   90.00
_cell.angle_beta   90.00
_cell.angle_gamma   90.00
#
_symmetry.space_group_name_H-M   'P 1'
#
loop_
_entity.id
_entity.type
_entity.pdbx_description
1 polymer ?
#
loop_
_entity_poly.entity_id
_entity_poly.type
_entity_poly.pdbx_seq_one_letter_code
_entity_poly.pdbx_strand_id
1 'polypeptide(L)'
;MSARNWTKSSRLFAALACAGAFACGTPGSDAGDSDQSGESANATGSETHDGHGDGDGDGDGDGDGDGDDGNSGGECQLYAANDCMDPMLKCMPWSEKPDRIPDATKCCALSGAPVSLGDRCEVQDYDGSCLDDCPEGTMCVVDSLDDLEGYCQVFCEAGNADSCPPEEICKAFFEMIEQAETVPLCMARCDPLVQDCAAKGRAGWSCLPEGALSPSFLCMPPASSSPKLEYDSCLLANDCAVGLACVPASEVLGCTGLFNCCTRYCDVTEPDVCEMGNACIDLDSDVPGLENVGVCADPV
;
A
#
# COMPACT_ATOMS: atom_id res chain seq x y z
N MET A 1 -14.41 35.04 -37.87
CA MET A 1 -13.51 35.43 -38.98
C MET A 1 -12.41 36.33 -38.43
N SER A 2 -11.26 35.75 -38.07
CA SER A 2 -10.01 36.50 -37.87
C SER A 2 -8.85 35.53 -37.97
N ALA A 3 -8.20 35.53 -39.13
CA ALA A 3 -7.07 34.69 -39.45
C ALA A 3 -5.79 35.34 -38.90
N ARG A 4 -4.95 34.60 -38.19
CA ARG A 4 -3.58 35.01 -37.86
C ARG A 4 -2.58 34.05 -38.50
N ASN A 5 -1.66 34.67 -39.23
CA ASN A 5 -0.64 34.09 -40.07
C ASN A 5 0.41 33.29 -39.28
N TRP A 6 0.68 32.09 -39.75
CA TRP A 6 1.89 31.32 -39.43
C TRP A 6 3.03 31.74 -40.38
N THR A 7 4.07 32.36 -39.84
CA THR A 7 5.34 32.54 -40.55
C THR A 7 6.35 31.48 -40.11
N LYS A 8 6.74 30.66 -41.08
CA LYS A 8 7.86 29.73 -41.05
C LYS A 8 9.17 30.46 -40.74
N SER A 9 10.02 29.87 -39.92
CA SER A 9 11.47 30.10 -39.99
C SER A 9 12.24 28.83 -39.67
N SER A 10 12.92 28.34 -40.70
CA SER A 10 13.88 27.23 -40.68
C SER A 10 15.29 27.77 -40.50
N ARG A 11 16.06 27.20 -39.56
CA ARG A 11 17.53 27.12 -39.49
C ARG A 11 17.82 25.87 -38.64
N LEU A 12 18.35 24.73 -39.08
CA LEU A 12 19.50 24.33 -39.91
C LEU A 12 20.89 24.64 -39.28
N PHE A 13 21.62 23.54 -39.05
CA PHE A 13 23.00 23.36 -38.54
C PHE A 13 23.19 23.46 -37.00
N ALA A 14 23.92 22.58 -36.31
CA ALA A 14 25.05 21.75 -36.72
C ALA A 14 25.15 20.44 -35.91
N ALA A 15 25.63 19.40 -36.59
CA ALA A 15 26.12 18.16 -36.00
C ALA A 15 27.48 18.40 -35.32
N LEU A 16 27.70 17.80 -34.14
CA LEU A 16 29.03 17.56 -33.61
C LEU A 16 29.11 16.12 -33.10
N ALA A 17 29.82 15.31 -33.88
CA ALA A 17 30.26 13.98 -33.51
C ALA A 17 31.53 14.10 -32.66
N CYS A 18 31.56 13.44 -31.51
CA CYS A 18 32.81 13.08 -30.83
C CYS A 18 32.84 11.56 -30.69
N ALA A 19 33.64 10.95 -31.57
CA ALA A 19 34.12 9.59 -31.44
C ALA A 19 35.28 9.56 -30.44
N GLY A 20 35.23 8.64 -29.49
CA GLY A 20 36.33 8.35 -28.57
C GLY A 20 36.25 6.88 -28.17
N ALA A 21 37.05 6.05 -28.84
CA ALA A 21 37.18 4.62 -28.61
C ALA A 21 38.33 4.30 -27.64
N PHE A 22 38.35 3.03 -27.20
CA PHE A 22 39.42 2.25 -26.58
C PHE A 22 39.47 2.17 -25.05
N ALA A 23 38.97 1.05 -24.52
CA ALA A 23 39.81 0.14 -23.72
C ALA A 23 39.24 -1.29 -23.77
N CYS A 24 40.03 -2.21 -24.34
CA CYS A 24 39.85 -3.65 -24.27
C CYS A 24 40.11 -4.17 -22.86
N GLY A 25 39.27 -5.09 -22.39
CA GLY A 25 39.52 -5.96 -21.23
C GLY A 25 38.86 -7.32 -21.46
N THR A 26 39.68 -8.33 -21.73
CA THR A 26 39.40 -9.74 -22.06
C THR A 26 38.84 -10.59 -20.89
N PRO A 27 38.39 -11.84 -21.15
CA PRO A 27 37.36 -12.55 -20.38
C PRO A 27 37.91 -13.54 -19.34
N GLY A 28 37.13 -13.81 -18.29
CA GLY A 28 37.10 -15.09 -17.55
C GLY A 28 35.65 -15.60 -17.64
N SER A 29 35.33 -16.76 -18.22
CA SER A 29 35.78 -18.14 -17.93
C SER A 29 35.68 -18.49 -16.46
N ASP A 30 34.45 -18.78 -16.01
CA ASP A 30 34.24 -19.89 -15.08
C ASP A 30 33.03 -20.71 -15.52
N ALA A 31 33.34 -21.95 -15.86
CA ALA A 31 32.41 -23.01 -16.16
C ALA A 31 32.02 -23.67 -14.84
N GLY A 32 30.73 -23.70 -14.54
CA GLY A 32 30.13 -24.46 -13.44
C GLY A 32 28.97 -25.28 -13.99
N ASP A 33 29.34 -26.40 -14.61
CA ASP A 33 28.46 -27.48 -15.02
C ASP A 33 28.15 -28.38 -13.82
N SER A 34 26.87 -28.61 -13.54
CA SER A 34 26.40 -29.87 -12.96
C SER A 34 24.89 -29.98 -13.12
N ASP A 35 24.53 -30.68 -14.19
CA ASP A 35 23.42 -31.62 -14.28
C ASP A 35 22.91 -32.14 -12.92
N GLN A 36 21.60 -32.06 -12.70
CA GLN A 36 20.88 -33.21 -12.15
C GLN A 36 19.43 -33.26 -12.66
N SER A 37 19.29 -34.05 -13.71
CA SER A 37 18.05 -34.70 -14.12
C SER A 37 17.61 -35.70 -13.04
N GLY A 38 16.33 -35.59 -12.66
CA GLY A 38 15.67 -36.51 -11.74
C GLY A 38 14.27 -36.83 -12.26
N GLU A 39 14.20 -37.63 -13.33
CA GLU A 39 13.00 -38.39 -13.66
C GLU A 39 12.75 -39.42 -12.55
N SER A 40 11.51 -39.49 -12.05
CA SER A 40 10.95 -40.74 -11.55
C SER A 40 9.44 -40.76 -11.75
N ALA A 41 9.04 -41.70 -12.60
CA ALA A 41 7.70 -42.16 -12.88
C ALA A 41 7.18 -43.12 -11.78
N ASN A 42 5.92 -43.53 -11.95
CA ASN A 42 5.10 -44.51 -11.19
C ASN A 42 4.36 -43.95 -9.97
N ALA A 43 3.09 -44.27 -9.71
CA ALA A 43 2.17 -45.28 -10.25
C ALA A 43 0.72 -44.71 -10.17
N THR A 44 -0.12 -44.86 -11.20
CA THR A 44 -1.11 -45.94 -11.35
C THR A 44 -1.84 -46.30 -10.05
N GLY A 45 -3.09 -45.82 -9.91
CA GLY A 45 -4.04 -46.19 -8.88
C GLY A 45 -5.44 -45.80 -9.32
N SER A 46 -5.99 -46.56 -10.26
CA SER A 46 -7.41 -46.54 -10.62
C SER A 46 -8.17 -47.29 -9.55
N GLU A 47 -9.09 -46.61 -8.86
CA GLU A 47 -10.20 -47.28 -8.18
C GLU A 47 -11.52 -46.66 -8.64
N THR A 48 -12.23 -47.46 -9.42
CA THR A 48 -13.67 -47.40 -9.64
C THR A 48 -14.39 -47.67 -8.32
N HIS A 49 -15.28 -46.77 -7.91
CA HIS A 49 -16.33 -47.12 -6.95
C HIS A 49 -17.68 -46.61 -7.45
N ASP A 50 -18.39 -47.53 -8.12
CA ASP A 50 -19.83 -47.45 -8.36
C ASP A 50 -20.54 -47.74 -7.03
N GLY A 51 -21.25 -46.74 -6.51
CA GLY A 51 -22.09 -46.87 -5.33
C GLY A 51 -23.43 -46.19 -5.55
N HIS A 52 -24.33 -46.84 -6.30
CA HIS A 52 -25.76 -46.55 -6.29
C HIS A 52 -26.31 -46.84 -4.89
N GLY A 53 -26.90 -45.82 -4.26
CA GLY A 53 -27.66 -45.94 -3.02
C GLY A 53 -28.89 -45.04 -3.09
N ASP A 54 -29.95 -45.55 -3.70
CA ASP A 54 -31.30 -44.98 -3.60
C ASP A 54 -31.80 -45.21 -2.17
N GLY A 55 -31.81 -44.15 -1.37
CA GLY A 55 -32.33 -44.13 -0.01
C GLY A 55 -33.44 -43.10 0.10
N ASP A 56 -34.66 -43.50 -0.25
CA ASP A 56 -35.89 -42.78 0.07
C ASP A 56 -36.08 -42.80 1.59
N GLY A 57 -35.70 -41.70 2.23
CA GLY A 57 -35.89 -41.46 3.66
C GLY A 57 -36.78 -40.24 3.88
N ASP A 58 -38.09 -40.46 3.84
CA ASP A 58 -39.09 -39.52 4.34
C ASP A 58 -38.92 -39.38 5.86
N GLY A 59 -38.20 -38.33 6.27
CA GLY A 59 -38.00 -37.96 7.66
C GLY A 59 -38.48 -36.54 7.89
N ASP A 60 -39.77 -36.40 8.20
CA ASP A 60 -40.34 -35.20 8.81
C ASP A 60 -39.70 -34.99 10.18
N GLY A 61 -38.63 -34.19 10.21
CA GLY A 61 -37.93 -33.77 11.40
C GLY A 61 -37.77 -32.26 11.39
N ASP A 62 -38.73 -31.58 12.00
CA ASP A 62 -38.61 -30.19 12.45
C ASP A 62 -37.48 -30.13 13.50
N GLY A 63 -36.25 -30.08 12.99
CA GLY A 63 -35.05 -29.79 13.76
C GLY A 63 -34.46 -28.52 13.19
N ASP A 64 -34.69 -27.41 13.88
CA ASP A 64 -33.90 -26.19 13.80
C ASP A 64 -32.46 -26.51 14.28
N GLY A 65 -31.79 -27.38 13.53
CA GLY A 65 -30.37 -27.58 13.60
C GLY A 65 -29.76 -26.42 12.85
N ASP A 66 -29.52 -25.32 13.58
CA ASP A 66 -28.49 -24.37 13.25
C ASP A 66 -27.24 -25.21 12.96
N GLY A 67 -26.97 -25.38 11.66
CA GLY A 67 -25.77 -26.03 11.21
C GLY A 67 -24.61 -25.21 11.74
N ASP A 68 -23.94 -25.75 12.76
CA ASP A 68 -22.55 -25.46 13.05
C ASP A 68 -21.73 -25.86 11.80
N ASP A 69 -21.84 -25.05 10.75
CA ASP A 69 -20.87 -24.99 9.67
C ASP A 69 -19.58 -24.50 10.33
N GLY A 70 -18.65 -25.45 10.50
CA GLY A 70 -17.45 -25.29 11.30
C GLY A 70 -16.71 -23.99 11.03
N ASN A 71 -16.68 -23.14 12.06
CA ASN A 71 -15.68 -22.10 12.27
C ASN A 71 -15.56 -20.98 11.21
N SER A 72 -16.60 -20.72 10.42
CA SER A 72 -16.74 -19.43 9.73
C SER A 72 -17.25 -18.41 10.75
N GLY A 73 -16.34 -17.92 11.60
CA GLY A 73 -16.69 -16.97 12.66
C GLY A 73 -17.43 -15.76 12.10
N GLY A 74 -18.56 -15.42 12.73
CA GLY A 74 -19.52 -14.44 12.22
C GLY A 74 -18.96 -13.03 12.04
N GLU A 75 -19.81 -12.13 11.54
CA GLU A 75 -19.52 -10.69 11.46
C GLU A 75 -19.08 -10.17 12.84
N CYS A 76 -18.02 -9.38 12.86
CA CYS A 76 -17.40 -8.88 14.09
C CYS A 76 -16.97 -7.42 13.96
N GLN A 77 -16.76 -6.74 15.08
CA GLN A 77 -16.32 -5.34 15.16
C GLN A 77 -14.80 -5.26 15.38
N LEU A 78 -14.08 -4.68 14.41
CA LEU A 78 -12.60 -4.67 14.36
C LEU A 78 -11.92 -4.12 15.62
N TYR A 79 -12.50 -3.09 16.23
CA TYR A 79 -11.95 -2.42 17.42
C TYR A 79 -12.57 -2.94 18.74
N ALA A 80 -13.55 -3.84 18.68
CA ALA A 80 -14.16 -4.41 19.87
C ALA A 80 -13.32 -5.58 20.39
N ALA A 81 -12.83 -5.45 21.63
CA ALA A 81 -12.09 -6.52 22.27
C ALA A 81 -12.98 -7.76 22.52
N ASN A 82 -12.45 -8.95 22.24
CA ASN A 82 -13.08 -10.26 22.46
C ASN A 82 -14.42 -10.48 21.72
N ASP A 83 -14.68 -9.81 20.60
CA ASP A 83 -15.94 -9.99 19.87
C ASP A 83 -16.09 -11.41 19.28
N CYS A 84 -14.95 -12.05 18.98
CA CYS A 84 -14.91 -13.40 18.44
C CYS A 84 -15.16 -14.52 19.45
N MET A 85 -15.25 -14.19 20.75
CA MET A 85 -15.49 -15.10 21.90
C MET A 85 -14.46 -16.22 22.13
N ASP A 86 -13.83 -16.75 21.09
CA ASP A 86 -12.71 -17.69 21.15
C ASP A 86 -11.37 -16.92 21.21
N PRO A 87 -10.54 -17.12 22.25
CA PRO A 87 -9.24 -16.46 22.38
C PRO A 87 -8.22 -16.82 21.28
N MET A 88 -8.50 -17.83 20.46
CA MET A 88 -7.68 -18.21 19.29
C MET A 88 -8.12 -17.50 18.01
N LEU A 89 -9.25 -16.79 18.04
CA LEU A 89 -9.79 -16.03 16.92
C LEU A 89 -9.68 -14.54 17.18
N LYS A 90 -9.42 -13.76 16.14
CA LYS A 90 -9.46 -12.30 16.17
C LYS A 90 -10.30 -11.74 15.04
N CYS A 91 -10.92 -10.59 15.28
CA CYS A 91 -11.72 -9.91 14.27
C CYS A 91 -10.80 -9.25 13.24
N MET A 92 -11.02 -9.55 11.96
CA MET A 92 -10.15 -9.12 10.87
C MET A 92 -10.97 -8.69 9.66
N PRO A 93 -10.50 -7.68 8.89
CA PRO A 93 -11.05 -7.43 7.57
C PRO A 93 -10.75 -8.62 6.67
N TRP A 94 -11.68 -8.95 5.79
CA TRP A 94 -11.56 -10.06 4.89
C TRP A 94 -12.09 -9.71 3.50
N SER A 95 -11.38 -10.19 2.48
CA SER A 95 -11.78 -10.11 1.08
C SER A 95 -12.03 -11.50 0.53
N GLU A 96 -13.15 -11.70 -0.15
CA GLU A 96 -13.46 -12.92 -0.91
C GLU A 96 -12.47 -13.13 -2.06
N LYS A 97 -11.91 -12.03 -2.57
CA LYS A 97 -10.94 -12.03 -3.67
C LYS A 97 -9.62 -11.42 -3.22
N PRO A 98 -8.50 -11.78 -3.87
CA PRO A 98 -7.19 -11.19 -3.60
C PRO A 98 -7.05 -9.80 -4.26
N ASP A 99 -7.97 -8.87 -3.95
CA ASP A 99 -7.99 -7.50 -4.48
C ASP A 99 -7.77 -6.42 -3.41
N ARG A 100 -7.61 -6.83 -2.14
CA ARG A 100 -7.37 -5.99 -0.94
C ARG A 100 -8.51 -5.09 -0.54
N ILE A 101 -9.66 -5.19 -1.20
CA ILE A 101 -10.84 -4.43 -0.83
C ILE A 101 -11.62 -5.32 0.11
N PRO A 102 -11.75 -4.97 1.40
CA PRO A 102 -12.42 -5.84 2.36
C PRO A 102 -13.91 -5.91 2.05
N ASP A 103 -14.42 -7.11 1.81
CA ASP A 103 -15.84 -7.37 1.52
C ASP A 103 -16.66 -7.52 2.81
N ALA A 104 -16.03 -7.96 3.91
CA ALA A 104 -16.65 -8.14 5.21
C ALA A 104 -15.61 -8.14 6.34
N THR A 105 -16.08 -8.20 7.59
CA THR A 105 -15.27 -8.57 8.75
C THR A 105 -15.63 -9.98 9.19
N LYS A 106 -14.63 -10.73 9.67
CA LYS A 106 -14.87 -12.08 10.20
C LYS A 106 -13.85 -12.45 11.26
N CYS A 107 -14.18 -13.43 12.08
CA CYS A 107 -13.27 -13.95 13.09
C CYS A 107 -12.32 -14.98 12.49
N CYS A 108 -11.03 -14.70 12.55
CA CYS A 108 -9.97 -15.46 11.91
C CYS A 108 -8.98 -15.99 12.93
N ALA A 109 -8.47 -17.20 12.68
CA ALA A 109 -7.43 -17.78 13.49
C ALA A 109 -6.12 -16.99 13.32
N LEU A 110 -5.33 -16.92 14.39
CA LEU A 110 -3.95 -16.43 14.31
C LEU A 110 -3.10 -17.38 13.45
N SER A 111 -2.34 -16.80 12.52
CA SER A 111 -1.31 -17.50 11.78
C SER A 111 -0.07 -17.63 12.67
N GLY A 112 0.09 -18.77 13.35
CA GLY A 112 1.28 -19.02 14.17
C GLY A 112 1.29 -18.28 15.52
N ALA A 113 2.49 -17.99 16.02
CA ALA A 113 2.67 -17.34 17.31
C ALA A 113 2.65 -15.81 17.14
N PRO A 114 1.87 -15.07 17.94
CA PRO A 114 1.70 -13.64 17.71
C PRO A 114 3.01 -12.87 17.93
N VAL A 115 3.33 -11.98 16.99
CA VAL A 115 4.44 -11.02 17.10
C VAL A 115 4.06 -9.81 17.96
N SER A 116 5.02 -8.93 18.29
CA SER A 116 4.71 -7.73 19.06
C SER A 116 4.11 -6.64 18.17
N LEU A 117 3.38 -5.70 18.78
CA LEU A 117 2.90 -4.52 18.08
C LEU A 117 4.07 -3.73 17.47
N GLY A 118 3.94 -3.39 16.18
CA GLY A 118 4.96 -2.66 15.43
C GLY A 118 6.15 -3.51 14.95
N ASP A 119 6.21 -4.80 15.28
CA ASP A 119 7.17 -5.73 14.68
C ASP A 119 6.74 -6.12 13.24
N ARG A 120 7.65 -6.76 12.52
CA ARG A 120 7.33 -7.38 11.21
C ARG A 120 6.33 -8.50 11.42
N CYS A 121 5.37 -8.58 10.51
CA CYS A 121 4.33 -9.60 10.48
C CYS A 121 4.22 -10.23 9.10
N GLU A 122 3.57 -11.39 9.04
CA GLU A 122 3.33 -12.16 7.84
C GLU A 122 1.83 -12.41 7.66
N VAL A 123 1.33 -12.22 6.43
CA VAL A 123 -0.01 -12.62 6.00
C VAL A 123 0.08 -13.96 5.28
N GLN A 124 -0.87 -14.86 5.53
CA GLN A 124 -0.96 -16.13 4.83
C GLN A 124 -1.89 -16.02 3.61
N ASP A 125 -1.66 -16.87 2.62
CA ASP A 125 -2.43 -17.00 1.36
C ASP A 125 -2.39 -15.77 0.44
N TYR A 126 -2.93 -14.63 0.86
CA TYR A 126 -2.95 -13.37 0.10
C TYR A 126 -3.29 -12.17 1.01
N ASP A 127 -2.93 -10.96 0.57
CA ASP A 127 -3.30 -9.71 1.24
C ASP A 127 -4.84 -9.50 1.19
N GLY A 128 -5.49 -9.60 2.36
CA GLY A 128 -6.95 -9.65 2.52
C GLY A 128 -7.51 -11.02 2.93
N SER A 129 -6.66 -12.04 3.12
CA SER A 129 -7.09 -13.38 3.54
C SER A 129 -7.67 -13.44 4.96
N CYS A 130 -7.39 -12.41 5.77
CA CYS A 130 -7.61 -12.25 7.21
C CYS A 130 -6.66 -13.04 8.14
N LEU A 131 -5.76 -13.85 7.58
CA LEU A 131 -4.84 -14.70 8.34
C LEU A 131 -3.49 -14.00 8.47
N ASP A 132 -3.14 -13.57 9.67
CA ASP A 132 -1.82 -13.00 9.97
C ASP A 132 -1.34 -13.39 11.39
N ASP A 133 -0.08 -13.11 11.70
CA ASP A 133 0.55 -13.36 12.99
C ASP A 133 0.53 -12.14 13.94
N CYS A 134 -0.27 -11.12 13.65
CA CYS A 134 -0.44 -9.96 14.53
C CYS A 134 -1.39 -10.26 15.71
N PRO A 135 -1.15 -9.68 16.90
CA PRO A 135 -1.99 -9.93 18.07
C PRO A 135 -3.44 -9.44 17.90
N GLU A 136 -4.33 -9.82 18.83
CA GLU A 136 -5.72 -9.34 18.85
C GLU A 136 -5.80 -7.80 18.85
N GLY A 137 -6.79 -7.24 18.15
CA GLY A 137 -6.98 -5.79 18.01
C GLY A 137 -5.98 -5.15 17.04
N THR A 138 -5.25 -5.95 16.27
CA THR A 138 -4.28 -5.47 15.28
C THR A 138 -4.35 -6.28 13.98
N MET A 139 -3.88 -5.69 12.88
CA MET A 139 -3.71 -6.38 11.59
C MET A 139 -2.34 -6.12 10.99
N CYS A 140 -1.88 -7.06 10.17
CA CYS A 140 -0.69 -6.88 9.36
C CYS A 140 -1.00 -5.96 8.17
N VAL A 141 -0.40 -4.77 8.15
CA VAL A 141 -0.46 -3.89 6.97
C VAL A 141 0.73 -4.23 6.08
N VAL A 142 0.43 -4.93 4.98
CA VAL A 142 1.41 -5.46 4.03
C VAL A 142 2.11 -4.33 3.30
N ASP A 143 3.44 -4.38 3.27
CA ASP A 143 4.30 -3.48 2.49
C ASP A 143 5.14 -4.20 1.43
N SER A 144 5.29 -5.53 1.52
CA SER A 144 5.85 -6.38 0.48
C SER A 144 4.81 -7.41 0.02
N LEU A 145 4.39 -7.32 -1.23
CA LEU A 145 3.37 -8.21 -1.80
C LEU A 145 3.94 -9.53 -2.31
N ASP A 146 5.23 -9.54 -2.63
CA ASP A 146 5.92 -10.74 -3.06
C ASP A 146 6.12 -11.68 -1.85
N ASP A 147 6.36 -11.11 -0.67
CA ASP A 147 6.63 -11.85 0.56
C ASP A 147 5.42 -11.93 1.52
N LEU A 148 4.36 -11.14 1.25
CA LEU A 148 3.20 -10.95 2.15
C LEU A 148 3.59 -10.49 3.56
N GLU A 149 4.66 -9.70 3.65
CA GLU A 149 5.14 -9.15 4.91
C GLU A 149 4.71 -7.70 5.11
N GLY A 150 4.63 -7.28 6.37
CA GLY A 150 4.23 -5.93 6.75
C GLY A 150 4.58 -5.54 8.18
N TYR A 151 3.76 -4.67 8.76
CA TYR A 151 3.84 -4.28 10.17
C TYR A 151 2.48 -4.34 10.86
N CYS A 152 2.43 -4.86 12.09
CA CYS A 152 1.19 -4.87 12.86
C CYS A 152 0.74 -3.45 13.21
N GLN A 153 -0.46 -3.06 12.73
CA GLN A 153 -1.14 -1.80 13.07
C GLN A 153 -2.35 -2.07 13.96
N VAL A 154 -2.59 -1.16 14.90
CA VAL A 154 -3.71 -1.24 15.84
C VAL A 154 -5.00 -0.79 15.16
N PHE A 155 -6.09 -1.53 15.36
CA PHE A 155 -7.43 -1.04 15.02
C PHE A 155 -7.84 0.06 15.97
N CYS A 156 -8.46 1.11 15.44
CA CYS A 156 -8.90 2.26 16.22
C CYS A 156 -10.39 2.49 16.11
N GLU A 157 -10.95 3.23 17.05
CA GLU A 157 -12.35 3.65 16.98
C GLU A 157 -12.41 4.99 16.25
N ALA A 158 -13.00 5.00 15.06
CA ALA A 158 -13.13 6.21 14.25
C ALA A 158 -13.84 7.33 15.04
N GLY A 159 -13.22 8.51 15.10
CA GLY A 159 -13.72 9.65 15.87
C GLY A 159 -13.32 9.66 17.34
N ASN A 160 -12.65 8.62 17.85
CA ASN A 160 -12.06 8.59 19.18
C ASN A 160 -10.54 8.82 19.08
N ALA A 161 -10.11 10.06 19.32
CA ALA A 161 -8.69 10.43 19.26
C ALA A 161 -7.81 9.70 20.29
N ASP A 162 -8.39 9.23 21.40
CA ASP A 162 -7.67 8.52 22.46
C ASP A 162 -7.53 7.01 22.18
N SER A 163 -8.09 6.52 21.07
CA SER A 163 -8.00 5.11 20.67
C SER A 163 -6.65 4.71 20.09
N CYS A 164 -5.80 5.68 19.76
CA CYS A 164 -4.46 5.45 19.23
C CYS A 164 -3.35 5.84 20.20
N PRO A 165 -2.15 5.22 20.09
CA PRO A 165 -0.96 5.67 20.80
C PRO A 165 -0.66 7.16 20.54
N PRO A 166 0.08 7.83 21.46
CA PRO A 166 0.58 9.17 21.21
C PRO A 166 1.37 9.23 19.89
N GLU A 167 1.26 10.35 19.16
CA GLU A 167 1.86 10.57 17.83
C GLU A 167 1.25 9.77 16.65
N GLU A 168 0.21 8.97 16.91
CA GLU A 168 -0.57 8.32 15.86
C GLU A 168 -1.95 8.97 15.73
N ILE A 169 -2.61 8.77 14.58
CA ILE A 169 -4.02 9.13 14.40
C ILE A 169 -4.80 7.94 13.87
N CYS A 170 -6.08 7.91 14.23
CA CYS A 170 -7.01 6.95 13.68
C CYS A 170 -7.40 7.35 12.26
N LYS A 171 -6.92 6.60 11.27
CA LYS A 171 -7.28 6.77 9.85
C LYS A 171 -8.25 5.68 9.42
N ALA A 172 -9.43 6.08 8.96
CA ALA A 172 -10.38 5.20 8.29
C ALA A 172 -9.89 4.91 6.85
N PHE A 173 -9.51 3.67 6.58
CA PHE A 173 -9.21 3.19 5.24
C PHE A 173 -10.48 2.64 4.58
N PHE A 174 -10.53 2.73 3.24
CA PHE A 174 -11.64 2.26 2.39
C PHE A 174 -13.00 2.95 2.60
N GLU A 175 -13.09 3.97 3.48
CA GLU A 175 -14.33 4.71 3.80
C GLU A 175 -15.06 5.32 2.57
N MET A 176 -14.34 5.54 1.47
CA MET A 176 -14.87 6.12 0.23
C MET A 176 -15.33 5.08 -0.80
N ILE A 177 -15.25 3.78 -0.48
CA ILE A 177 -15.67 2.69 -1.36
C ILE A 177 -16.97 2.08 -0.80
N GLU A 178 -18.11 2.36 -1.45
CA GLU A 178 -19.45 1.99 -0.93
C GLU A 178 -19.66 0.50 -0.64
N GLN A 179 -18.85 -0.38 -1.23
CA GLN A 179 -18.95 -1.83 -1.10
C GLN A 179 -17.83 -2.43 -0.25
N ALA A 180 -16.98 -1.59 0.36
CA ALA A 180 -15.88 -2.04 1.18
C ALA A 180 -16.17 -1.77 2.66
N GLU A 181 -15.71 -2.67 3.51
CA GLU A 181 -15.67 -2.42 4.94
C GLU A 181 -14.65 -1.34 5.27
N THR A 182 -15.04 -0.41 6.14
CA THR A 182 -14.11 0.61 6.63
C THR A 182 -13.14 -0.03 7.61
N VAL A 183 -11.85 0.18 7.39
CA VAL A 183 -10.78 -0.37 8.23
C VAL A 183 -10.07 0.77 8.96
N PRO A 184 -10.46 1.10 10.20
CA PRO A 184 -9.84 2.17 10.96
C PRO A 184 -8.53 1.68 11.61
N LEU A 185 -7.40 2.29 11.26
CA LEU A 185 -6.08 1.94 11.80
C LEU A 185 -5.38 3.14 12.42
N CYS A 186 -4.63 2.89 13.49
CA CYS A 186 -3.68 3.86 14.00
C CYS A 186 -2.47 3.96 13.08
N MET A 187 -2.23 5.16 12.57
CA MET A 187 -1.14 5.45 11.65
C MET A 187 -0.25 6.54 12.26
N ALA A 188 1.06 6.30 12.23
CA ALA A 188 2.02 7.28 12.73
C ALA A 188 2.01 8.55 11.89
N ARG A 189 1.87 9.70 12.56
CA ARG A 189 2.14 11.01 11.94
C ARG A 189 3.59 11.05 11.48
N CYS A 190 3.92 11.84 10.48
CA CYS A 190 5.29 11.98 9.99
C CYS A 190 5.56 13.38 9.44
N ASP A 191 6.84 13.69 9.26
CA ASP A 191 7.29 14.93 8.62
C ASP A 191 7.79 14.61 7.20
N PRO A 192 7.16 15.17 6.15
CA PRO A 192 7.50 14.87 4.77
C PRO A 192 8.86 15.44 4.33
N LEU A 193 9.41 16.43 5.05
CA LEU A 193 10.72 17.01 4.76
C LEU A 193 11.86 16.08 5.21
N VAL A 194 11.67 15.36 6.32
CA VAL A 194 12.70 14.44 6.87
C VAL A 194 12.41 12.96 6.66
N GLN A 195 11.18 12.58 6.27
CA GLN A 195 10.74 11.21 5.98
C GLN A 195 11.03 10.23 7.15
N ASP A 196 10.55 10.59 8.35
CA ASP A 196 10.93 9.97 9.62
C ASP A 196 10.22 8.65 9.95
N CYS A 197 9.56 8.01 8.98
CA CYS A 197 8.82 6.75 9.18
C CYS A 197 9.69 5.59 9.68
N ALA A 198 10.93 5.48 9.19
CA ALA A 198 11.87 4.47 9.67
C ALA A 198 12.21 4.68 11.17
N ALA A 199 12.38 5.92 11.61
CA ALA A 199 12.63 6.25 13.02
C ALA A 199 11.42 5.95 13.91
N LYS A 200 10.22 5.91 13.32
CA LYS A 200 8.95 5.53 13.94
C LYS A 200 8.64 4.03 13.83
N GLY A 201 9.61 3.21 13.45
CA GLY A 201 9.47 1.76 13.39
C GLY A 201 8.72 1.25 12.16
N ARG A 202 8.70 2.03 11.07
CA ARG A 202 8.10 1.66 9.77
C ARG A 202 9.15 1.81 8.67
N ALA A 203 10.16 0.94 8.68
CA ALA A 203 11.23 1.01 7.70
C ALA A 203 10.69 0.69 6.30
N GLY A 204 11.07 1.50 5.31
CA GLY A 204 10.57 1.37 3.94
C GLY A 204 9.23 2.07 3.66
N TRP A 205 8.53 2.54 4.69
CA TRP A 205 7.31 3.34 4.52
C TRP A 205 7.64 4.78 4.14
N SER A 206 6.72 5.42 3.44
CA SER A 206 6.85 6.81 2.98
C SER A 206 5.96 7.72 3.80
N CYS A 207 6.44 8.94 4.06
CA CYS A 207 5.62 9.98 4.67
C CYS A 207 4.77 10.65 3.59
N LEU A 208 3.46 10.39 3.62
CA LEU A 208 2.52 10.76 2.57
C LEU A 208 1.33 11.53 3.14
N PRO A 209 0.71 12.43 2.38
CA PRO A 209 -0.42 13.22 2.85
C PRO A 209 -1.64 12.31 3.09
N GLU A 210 -2.40 12.58 4.15
CA GLU A 210 -3.60 11.80 4.51
C GLU A 210 -4.70 11.88 3.43
N GLY A 211 -4.67 12.94 2.63
CA GLY A 211 -5.56 13.17 1.49
C GLY A 211 -4.99 14.24 0.57
N ALA A 212 -5.58 14.41 -0.61
CA ALA A 212 -5.04 15.27 -1.67
C ALA A 212 -4.77 16.74 -1.24
N LEU A 213 -5.50 17.23 -0.24
CA LEU A 213 -5.40 18.60 0.27
C LEU A 213 -5.19 18.62 1.79
N SER A 214 -4.79 17.50 2.39
CA SER A 214 -4.64 17.45 3.85
C SER A 214 -3.27 18.00 4.26
N PRO A 215 -3.21 18.92 5.24
CA PRO A 215 -1.95 19.36 5.83
C PRO A 215 -1.33 18.33 6.80
N SER A 216 -2.00 17.18 7.00
CA SER A 216 -1.52 16.06 7.80
C SER A 216 -0.84 15.00 6.93
N PHE A 217 0.22 14.39 7.49
CA PHE A 217 0.99 13.34 6.84
C PHE A 217 1.09 12.11 7.73
N LEU A 218 1.02 10.94 7.09
CA LEU A 218 1.06 9.63 7.71
C LEU A 218 2.12 8.76 7.07
N CYS A 219 2.75 7.94 7.90
CA CYS A 219 3.55 6.84 7.40
C CYS A 219 2.63 5.83 6.72
N MET A 220 2.82 5.64 5.43
CA MET A 220 2.04 4.70 4.64
C MET A 220 2.97 3.71 3.93
N PRO A 221 2.50 2.47 3.70
CA PRO A 221 3.27 1.49 2.95
C PRO A 221 3.57 2.03 1.53
N PRO A 222 4.72 1.64 0.96
CA PRO A 222 5.08 2.05 -0.40
C PRO A 222 4.05 1.57 -1.41
N ALA A 223 3.97 2.24 -2.57
CA ALA A 223 3.19 1.71 -3.67
C ALA A 223 3.72 0.34 -4.12
N SER A 224 2.80 -0.48 -4.64
CA SER A 224 3.13 -1.78 -5.24
C SER A 224 3.93 -1.68 -6.54
N SER A 225 4.02 -0.48 -7.12
CA SER A 225 4.72 -0.23 -8.37
C SER A 225 6.02 0.53 -8.13
N SER A 226 6.94 0.48 -9.11
CA SER A 226 8.17 1.23 -9.02
C SER A 226 7.88 2.74 -8.87
N PRO A 227 8.47 3.40 -7.86
CA PRO A 227 8.18 4.80 -7.57
C PRO A 227 8.55 5.70 -8.76
N LYS A 228 7.70 6.69 -9.01
CA LYS A 228 7.87 7.72 -10.04
C LYS A 228 8.86 8.79 -9.60
N LEU A 229 9.68 9.25 -10.54
CA LEU A 229 10.68 10.28 -10.27
C LEU A 229 10.05 11.68 -10.37
N GLU A 230 10.81 12.70 -10.01
CA GLU A 230 10.37 14.09 -10.13
C GLU A 230 9.95 14.40 -11.58
N TYR A 231 8.81 15.08 -11.73
CA TYR A 231 8.13 15.45 -12.98
C TYR A 231 7.51 14.30 -13.80
N ASP A 232 7.59 13.07 -13.31
CA ASP A 232 6.86 11.93 -13.89
C ASP A 232 5.37 12.00 -13.51
N SER A 233 4.52 11.44 -14.37
CA SER A 233 3.08 11.35 -14.14
C SER A 233 2.76 10.42 -12.96
N CYS A 234 1.87 10.87 -12.08
CA CYS A 234 1.33 10.09 -10.96
C CYS A 234 -0.22 10.11 -10.96
N LEU A 235 -0.83 9.13 -10.33
CA LEU A 235 -2.27 9.04 -10.11
C LEU A 235 -2.61 9.08 -8.61
N LEU A 236 -1.78 8.49 -7.78
CA LEU A 236 -1.94 8.38 -6.34
C LEU A 236 -0.75 9.01 -5.61
N ALA A 237 -0.96 9.44 -4.36
CA ALA A 237 0.09 10.07 -3.56
C ALA A 237 1.30 9.15 -3.34
N ASN A 238 1.06 7.83 -3.21
CA ASN A 238 2.11 6.83 -3.02
C ASN A 238 2.81 6.40 -4.32
N ASP A 239 2.39 6.87 -5.50
CA ASP A 239 3.08 6.56 -6.76
C ASP A 239 4.47 7.20 -6.82
N CYS A 240 4.66 8.32 -6.13
CA CYS A 240 5.89 9.09 -6.19
C CYS A 240 6.99 8.52 -5.29
N ALA A 241 8.25 8.74 -5.65
CA ALA A 241 9.38 8.41 -4.79
C ALA A 241 9.32 9.16 -3.46
N VAL A 242 9.96 8.59 -2.43
CA VAL A 242 10.09 9.17 -1.09
C VAL A 242 10.53 10.64 -1.18
N GLY A 243 9.82 11.52 -0.46
CA GLY A 243 10.07 12.97 -0.47
C GLY A 243 9.40 13.74 -1.61
N LEU A 244 8.59 13.08 -2.44
CA LEU A 244 7.81 13.72 -3.51
C LEU A 244 6.31 13.63 -3.25
N ALA A 245 5.59 14.72 -3.56
CA ALA A 245 4.14 14.84 -3.59
C ALA A 245 3.60 14.65 -5.01
N CYS A 246 2.39 14.07 -5.13
CA CYS A 246 1.67 14.02 -6.40
C CYS A 246 0.76 15.26 -6.53
N VAL A 247 1.14 16.22 -7.39
CA VAL A 247 0.49 17.53 -7.52
C VAL A 247 -0.15 17.70 -8.90
N PRO A 248 -1.29 18.42 -9.04
CA PRO A 248 -1.89 18.68 -10.34
C PRO A 248 -0.90 19.20 -11.39
N ALA A 249 -0.96 18.63 -12.60
CA ALA A 249 -0.04 18.96 -13.68
C ALA A 249 -0.09 20.45 -14.09
N SER A 250 -1.24 21.10 -13.88
CA SER A 250 -1.42 22.54 -14.10
C SER A 250 -0.64 23.42 -13.13
N GLU A 251 -0.18 22.87 -12.01
CA GLU A 251 0.53 23.56 -10.94
C GLU A 251 2.02 23.19 -10.92
N VAL A 252 2.53 22.38 -11.86
CA VAL A 252 3.94 21.96 -11.87
C VAL A 252 4.59 22.30 -13.21
N LEU A 253 5.51 23.27 -13.19
CA LEU A 253 6.31 23.60 -14.37
C LEU A 253 7.22 22.42 -14.73
N GLY A 254 7.18 22.02 -16.01
CA GLY A 254 7.95 20.89 -16.53
C GLY A 254 7.29 19.51 -16.34
N CYS A 255 6.06 19.47 -15.83
CA CYS A 255 5.29 18.23 -15.75
C CYS A 255 5.08 17.59 -17.14
N THR A 256 5.38 16.29 -17.24
CA THR A 256 5.19 15.50 -18.47
C THR A 256 3.87 14.71 -18.49
N GLY A 257 3.20 14.62 -17.34
CA GLY A 257 1.94 13.92 -17.13
C GLY A 257 0.71 14.69 -17.60
N LEU A 258 -0.41 13.98 -17.74
CA LEU A 258 -1.69 14.57 -18.15
C LEU A 258 -2.51 15.14 -16.98
N PHE A 259 -2.42 14.53 -15.80
CA PHE A 259 -3.28 14.86 -14.66
C PHE A 259 -2.50 15.42 -13.49
N ASN A 260 -1.50 14.68 -13.02
CA ASN A 260 -0.63 15.06 -11.91
C ASN A 260 0.82 14.72 -12.23
N CYS A 261 1.75 15.36 -11.53
CA CYS A 261 3.17 15.05 -11.54
C CYS A 261 3.76 14.97 -10.14
N CYS A 262 4.76 14.12 -9.98
CA CYS A 262 5.56 14.08 -8.78
C CYS A 262 6.43 15.33 -8.67
N THR A 263 6.43 15.98 -7.53
CA THR A 263 7.27 17.15 -7.25
C THR A 263 7.69 17.13 -5.78
N ARG A 264 8.81 17.73 -5.43
CA ARG A 264 9.38 17.59 -4.09
C ARG A 264 8.63 18.41 -3.04
N TYR A 265 8.62 17.90 -1.80
CA TYR A 265 8.37 18.75 -0.63
C TYR A 265 9.54 19.71 -0.41
N CYS A 266 9.27 20.87 0.18
CA CYS A 266 10.26 21.90 0.45
C CYS A 266 9.92 22.66 1.74
N ASP A 267 10.92 23.25 2.38
CA ASP A 267 10.73 24.09 3.57
C ASP A 267 10.59 25.55 3.13
N VAL A 268 9.43 26.17 3.37
CA VAL A 268 9.14 27.56 2.95
C VAL A 268 9.96 28.62 3.69
N THR A 269 10.64 28.23 4.78
CA THR A 269 11.50 29.11 5.58
C THR A 269 12.96 29.05 5.15
N GLU A 270 13.34 28.05 4.35
CA GLU A 270 14.68 27.84 3.82
C GLU A 270 14.84 28.41 2.40
N PRO A 271 16.08 28.55 1.89
CA PRO A 271 16.30 28.94 0.49
C PRO A 271 15.58 28.00 -0.47
N ASP A 272 14.92 28.58 -1.47
CA ASP A 272 14.14 27.84 -2.47
C ASP A 272 14.99 26.76 -3.18
N VAL A 273 14.55 25.51 -3.06
CA VAL A 273 15.18 24.31 -3.64
C VAL A 273 14.43 23.78 -4.87
N CYS A 274 13.40 24.50 -5.31
CA CYS A 274 12.57 24.12 -6.44
C CYS A 274 13.27 24.39 -7.78
N GLU A 275 13.08 23.50 -8.74
CA GLU A 275 13.70 23.58 -10.05
C GLU A 275 12.68 24.00 -11.13
N MET A 276 13.18 24.27 -12.34
CA MET A 276 12.37 24.62 -13.52
C MET A 276 11.48 25.87 -13.38
N GLY A 277 11.80 26.74 -12.44
CA GLY A 277 11.05 27.97 -12.18
C GLY A 277 9.82 27.77 -11.29
N ASN A 278 9.61 26.54 -10.78
CA ASN A 278 8.71 26.34 -9.65
C ASN A 278 9.25 27.09 -8.43
N ALA A 279 8.37 27.39 -7.49
CA ALA A 279 8.70 27.94 -6.18
C ALA A 279 8.16 27.03 -5.08
N CYS A 280 8.71 27.18 -3.88
CA CYS A 280 8.17 26.49 -2.72
C CYS A 280 6.84 27.14 -2.29
N ILE A 281 5.72 26.47 -2.58
CA ILE A 281 4.39 26.95 -2.24
C ILE A 281 3.97 26.34 -0.91
N ASP A 282 3.61 27.20 0.04
CA ASP A 282 3.13 26.82 1.37
C ASP A 282 1.86 25.96 1.27
N LEU A 283 1.80 24.88 2.04
CA LEU A 283 0.59 24.05 2.16
C LEU A 283 -0.38 24.61 3.22
N ASP A 284 -0.06 25.71 3.88
CA ASP A 284 -0.86 26.37 4.92
C ASP A 284 -1.22 25.40 6.07
N SER A 285 -0.27 24.56 6.48
CA SER A 285 -0.50 23.56 7.52
C SER A 285 -0.74 24.19 8.89
N ASP A 286 -1.82 23.78 9.55
CA ASP A 286 -2.12 24.11 10.94
C ASP A 286 -1.62 23.03 11.93
N VAL A 287 -0.96 21.98 11.41
CA VAL A 287 -0.43 20.88 12.22
C VAL A 287 0.88 21.33 12.88
N PRO A 288 0.98 21.27 14.22
CA PRO A 288 2.20 21.66 14.92
C PRO A 288 3.44 20.91 14.42
N GLY A 289 4.48 21.66 14.05
CA GLY A 289 5.73 21.13 13.51
C GLY A 289 5.74 20.94 12.00
N LEU A 290 4.64 21.22 11.29
CA LEU A 290 4.53 21.15 9.83
C LEU A 290 4.19 22.50 9.18
N GLU A 291 4.25 23.59 9.95
CA GLU A 291 3.86 24.95 9.50
C GLU A 291 4.78 25.50 8.39
N ASN A 292 5.91 24.86 8.16
CA ASN A 292 6.91 25.22 7.16
C ASN A 292 6.91 24.27 5.94
N VAL A 293 6.00 23.30 5.88
CA VAL A 293 5.94 22.36 4.76
C VAL A 293 5.29 23.01 3.55
N GLY A 294 6.03 23.07 2.46
CA GLY A 294 5.56 23.43 1.13
C GLY A 294 5.77 22.33 0.10
N VAL A 295 5.34 22.62 -1.12
CA VAL A 295 5.55 21.78 -2.29
C VAL A 295 6.05 22.61 -3.47
N CYS A 296 6.93 22.05 -4.29
CA CYS A 296 7.44 22.76 -5.47
C CYS A 296 6.38 22.83 -6.58
N ALA A 297 5.85 24.03 -6.83
CA ALA A 297 4.78 24.29 -7.78
C ALA A 297 4.95 25.65 -8.49
N ASP A 298 4.16 25.90 -9.54
CA ASP A 298 4.15 27.13 -10.33
C ASP A 298 3.66 28.31 -9.46
N PRO A 299 4.45 29.40 -9.29
CA PRO A 299 4.10 30.52 -8.41
C PRO A 299 3.00 31.48 -8.95
N VAL A 300 2.16 31.03 -9.88
CA VAL A 300 1.20 31.85 -10.66
C VAL A 300 0.04 32.44 -9.88
#